data_AF-A0A953AW01-F1
#
_entry.id   AF-A0A953AW01-F1
#
_cell.length_a   1.000
_cell.length_b   1.000
_cell.length_c   1.000
_cell.angle_alpha   90.00
_cell.angle_beta   90.00
_cell.angle_gamma   90.00
#
_symmetry.space_group_name_H-M   'P 1'
#
loop_
_entity.id
_entity.type
_entity.pdbx_description
1 polymer ?
#
loop_
_entity_poly.entity_id
_entity_poly.type
_entity_poly.pdbx_seq_one_letter_code
_entity_poly.pdbx_strand_id
1 'polypeptide(L)'
;MAEDLYTVLGVGRGATDAEIKKAYRKAARKYHPDVNPGDKKAEEEFKKVNAAFEILSDPKKRRLYDEFGEDAAKFGFDEKKAEAFRAYRAAGGAAGGMPFGGAEGVDLGDLFGEIFGSPRGRAGRSGFPFDFEGFGGEPQPRVTRGEDLTAKTTLTLGEAVLGTERSLIVNRPGRCQKCQGQGTFGPVSTCPTCGGSGRTRSGFGPLQVNRTCPTCGGSGKAAQICPNCGGEGRLPESQRVTVKIPPGVQTGSKVRVAGQGAA
;
A
#
# COMPACT_ATOMS: atom_id res chain seq x y z
N MET A 1 6.09 34.17 -7.78
CA MET A 1 6.39 33.49 -9.06
C MET A 1 6.71 32.06 -8.68
N ALA A 2 5.80 31.14 -8.94
CA ALA A 2 5.95 29.78 -8.46
C ALA A 2 7.03 29.05 -9.27
N GLU A 3 7.77 28.18 -8.58
CA GLU A 3 8.95 27.51 -9.09
C GLU A 3 8.51 26.37 -10.02
N ASP A 4 8.96 26.42 -11.29
CA ASP A 4 8.70 25.37 -12.28
C ASP A 4 9.31 24.03 -11.81
N LEU A 5 8.56 22.93 -11.87
CA LEU A 5 9.04 21.61 -11.40
C LEU A 5 10.29 21.15 -12.17
N TYR A 6 10.42 21.58 -13.43
CA TYR A 6 11.61 21.31 -14.23
C TYR A 6 12.83 22.08 -13.71
N THR A 7 12.67 23.31 -13.22
CA THR A 7 13.77 24.09 -12.64
C THR A 7 14.18 23.56 -11.27
N VAL A 8 13.22 23.07 -10.47
CA VAL A 8 13.49 22.39 -9.18
C VAL A 8 14.36 21.14 -9.37
N LEU A 9 14.10 20.34 -10.41
CA LEU A 9 14.95 19.18 -10.75
C LEU A 9 16.22 19.57 -11.53
N GLY A 10 16.34 20.81 -11.99
CA GLY A 10 17.47 21.30 -12.79
C GLY A 10 17.53 20.68 -14.19
N VAL A 11 16.37 20.38 -14.79
CA VAL A 11 16.23 19.79 -16.12
C VAL A 11 15.42 20.71 -17.04
N GLY A 12 15.59 20.57 -18.36
CA GLY A 12 14.74 21.28 -19.32
C GLY A 12 13.35 20.65 -19.45
N ARG A 13 12.35 21.42 -19.89
CA ARG A 13 10.98 20.91 -20.14
C ARG A 13 10.91 19.75 -21.14
N GLY A 14 11.87 19.69 -22.06
CA GLY A 14 12.04 18.60 -23.03
C GLY A 14 12.81 17.38 -22.52
N ALA A 15 13.16 17.31 -21.23
CA ALA A 15 13.96 16.21 -20.70
C ALA A 15 13.26 14.86 -20.83
N THR A 16 14.02 13.83 -21.15
CA THR A 16 13.54 12.44 -21.21
C THR A 16 13.34 11.88 -19.80
N ASP A 17 12.53 10.83 -19.66
CA ASP A 17 12.29 10.17 -18.36
C ASP A 17 13.60 9.67 -17.72
N ALA A 18 14.57 9.28 -18.55
CA ALA A 18 15.89 8.86 -18.09
C ALA A 18 16.68 10.02 -17.49
N GLU A 19 16.61 11.21 -18.08
CA GLU A 19 17.25 12.44 -17.59
C GLU A 19 16.60 12.93 -16.30
N ILE A 20 15.26 12.88 -16.22
CA ILE A 20 14.50 13.23 -14.99
C ILE A 20 14.90 12.29 -13.84
N LYS A 21 14.94 10.97 -14.07
CA LYS A 21 15.37 9.99 -13.06
C LYS A 21 16.84 10.14 -12.68
N LYS A 22 17.70 10.62 -13.59
CA LYS A 22 19.13 10.86 -13.32
C LYS A 22 19.31 12.12 -12.49
N ALA A 23 18.60 13.19 -12.83
CA ALA A 23 18.59 14.45 -12.10
C ALA A 23 18.05 14.27 -10.67
N TYR A 24 16.94 13.56 -10.52
CA TYR A 24 16.38 13.20 -9.22
C TYR A 24 17.40 12.46 -8.35
N ARG A 25 18.05 11.40 -8.88
CA ARG A 25 19.06 10.65 -8.12
C ARG A 25 20.25 11.51 -7.69
N LYS A 26 20.63 12.50 -8.50
CA LYS A 26 21.72 13.44 -8.18
C LYS A 26 21.29 14.42 -7.08
N ALA A 27 20.08 14.98 -7.19
CA ALA A 27 19.52 15.91 -6.22
C ALA A 27 19.18 15.23 -4.88
N ALA A 28 18.58 14.04 -4.91
CA ALA A 28 18.24 13.25 -3.74
C ALA A 28 19.47 12.85 -2.91
N ARG A 29 20.60 12.53 -3.56
CA ARG A 29 21.87 12.28 -2.86
C ARG A 29 22.48 13.56 -2.28
N LYS A 30 22.33 14.69 -2.97
CA LYS A 30 22.85 15.99 -2.54
C LYS A 30 22.11 16.51 -1.30
N TYR A 31 20.81 16.30 -1.24
CA TYR A 31 19.93 16.81 -0.17
C TYR A 31 19.44 15.71 0.79
N HIS A 32 20.07 14.53 0.78
CA HIS A 32 19.67 13.42 1.65
C HIS A 32 19.87 13.78 3.13
N PRO A 33 18.94 13.42 4.04
CA PRO A 33 19.07 13.69 5.47
C PRO A 33 20.31 13.03 6.10
N ASP A 34 20.71 11.84 5.63
CA ASP A 34 21.94 11.19 6.11
C ASP A 34 23.23 11.93 5.72
N VAL A 35 23.23 12.68 4.61
CA VAL A 35 24.38 13.44 4.13
C VAL A 35 24.38 14.86 4.71
N ASN A 36 23.20 15.40 5.03
CA ASN A 36 23.01 16.73 5.62
C ASN A 36 22.18 16.66 6.92
N PRO A 37 22.71 16.02 7.98
CA PRO A 37 21.98 15.87 9.22
C PRO A 37 21.74 17.24 9.89
N GLY A 38 20.46 17.57 10.13
CA GLY A 38 20.06 18.79 10.82
C GLY A 38 20.00 20.06 9.97
N ASP A 39 20.25 19.97 8.65
CA ASP A 39 20.11 21.10 7.74
C ASP A 39 18.66 21.23 7.23
N LYS A 40 17.93 22.20 7.80
CA LYS A 40 16.54 22.50 7.42
C LYS A 40 16.40 22.90 5.95
N LYS A 41 17.41 23.56 5.38
CA LYS A 41 17.36 24.00 3.97
C LYS A 41 17.50 22.80 3.04
N ALA A 42 18.38 21.86 3.37
CA ALA A 42 18.51 20.61 2.61
C ALA A 42 17.22 19.78 2.69
N GLU A 43 16.54 19.77 3.84
CA GLU A 43 15.25 19.09 4.01
C GLU A 43 14.13 19.71 3.15
N GLU A 44 14.04 21.04 3.12
CA GLU A 44 13.09 21.79 2.28
C GLU A 44 13.35 21.55 0.79
N GLU A 45 14.62 21.59 0.36
CA GLU A 45 15.00 21.30 -1.02
C GLU A 45 14.74 19.84 -1.40
N PHE A 46 15.00 18.89 -0.49
CA PHE A 46 14.69 17.48 -0.71
C PHE A 46 13.18 17.24 -0.89
N LYS A 47 12.36 17.92 -0.09
CA LYS A 47 10.90 17.94 -0.18
C LYS A 47 10.42 18.43 -1.55
N LYS A 48 10.95 19.56 -2.03
CA LYS A 48 10.64 20.11 -3.35
C LYS A 48 11.05 19.16 -4.48
N VAL A 49 12.25 18.59 -4.41
CA VAL A 49 12.79 17.64 -5.40
C VAL A 49 11.95 16.36 -5.48
N ASN A 50 11.47 15.84 -4.35
CA ASN A 50 10.57 14.69 -4.34
C ASN A 50 9.22 15.03 -4.98
N ALA A 51 8.61 16.16 -4.61
CA ALA A 51 7.34 16.60 -5.18
C ALA A 51 7.42 16.79 -6.72
N ALA A 52 8.50 17.41 -7.20
CA ALA A 52 8.74 17.57 -8.63
C ALA A 52 8.91 16.21 -9.33
N PHE A 53 9.63 15.27 -8.73
CA PHE A 53 9.79 13.94 -9.29
C PHE A 53 8.48 13.14 -9.33
N GLU A 54 7.61 13.24 -8.34
CA GLU A 54 6.31 12.55 -8.34
C GLU A 54 5.40 12.94 -9.50
N ILE A 55 5.47 14.21 -9.92
CA ILE A 55 4.67 14.74 -11.03
C ILE A 55 5.35 14.45 -12.37
N LEU A 56 6.67 14.64 -12.47
CA LEU A 56 7.42 14.52 -13.73
C LEU A 56 7.81 13.07 -14.07
N SER A 57 7.79 12.14 -13.12
CA SER A 57 8.13 10.73 -13.36
C SER A 57 6.99 9.92 -13.99
N ASP A 58 5.73 10.36 -13.83
CA ASP A 58 4.57 9.72 -14.41
C ASP A 58 4.18 10.43 -15.73
N PRO A 59 4.15 9.72 -16.87
CA PRO A 59 3.81 10.32 -18.17
C PRO A 59 2.45 11.01 -18.19
N LYS A 60 1.46 10.54 -17.41
CA LYS A 60 0.12 11.13 -17.34
C LYS A 60 0.14 12.43 -16.54
N LYS A 61 0.75 12.41 -15.35
CA LYS A 61 0.85 13.60 -14.49
C LYS A 61 1.70 14.69 -15.14
N ARG A 62 2.78 14.29 -15.82
CA ARG A 62 3.63 15.18 -16.61
C ARG A 62 2.83 15.88 -17.72
N ARG A 63 2.03 15.14 -18.49
CA ARG A 63 1.16 15.74 -19.53
C ARG A 63 0.18 16.74 -18.95
N LEU A 64 -0.45 16.41 -17.83
CA LEU A 64 -1.37 17.32 -17.14
C LEU A 64 -0.66 18.58 -16.63
N TYR A 65 0.55 18.44 -16.10
CA TYR A 65 1.39 19.58 -15.69
C TYR A 65 1.84 20.43 -16.89
N ASP A 66 2.22 19.80 -18.01
CA ASP A 66 2.64 20.52 -19.22
C ASP A 66 1.47 21.31 -19.86
N GLU A 67 0.23 20.85 -19.66
CA GLU A 67 -0.98 21.44 -20.24
C GLU A 67 -1.66 22.49 -19.35
N PHE A 68 -1.73 22.24 -18.04
CA PHE A 68 -2.42 23.11 -17.07
C PHE A 68 -1.48 23.82 -16.10
N GLY A 69 -0.18 23.51 -16.12
CA GLY A 69 0.79 24.08 -15.18
C GLY A 69 0.41 23.78 -13.74
N GLU A 70 0.49 24.80 -12.88
CA GLU A 70 0.14 24.72 -11.46
C GLU A 70 -1.36 24.50 -11.21
N ASP A 71 -2.22 24.86 -12.16
CA ASP A 71 -3.66 24.58 -12.04
C ASP A 71 -3.96 23.08 -12.08
N ALA A 72 -3.04 22.26 -12.63
CA ALA A 72 -3.13 20.80 -12.54
C ALA A 72 -3.12 20.29 -11.09
N ALA A 73 -2.39 20.98 -10.20
CA ALA A 73 -2.34 20.62 -8.79
C ALA A 73 -3.66 20.93 -8.07
N LYS A 74 -4.37 21.99 -8.48
CA LYS A 74 -5.65 22.42 -7.86
C LYS A 74 -6.79 21.44 -8.04
N PHE A 75 -6.82 20.72 -9.16
CA PHE A 75 -7.89 19.76 -9.45
C PHE A 75 -7.54 18.32 -9.06
N GLY A 76 -6.32 18.10 -8.55
CA GLY A 76 -5.71 16.77 -8.43
C GLY A 76 -5.40 16.23 -9.81
N PHE A 77 -4.25 15.58 -9.99
CA PHE A 77 -3.77 15.05 -11.28
C PHE A 77 -4.60 13.84 -11.80
N ASP A 78 -5.93 13.99 -11.82
CA ASP A 78 -6.95 13.06 -12.24
C ASP A 78 -7.40 13.38 -13.67
N GLU A 79 -7.24 12.41 -14.57
CA GLU A 79 -7.56 12.53 -16.00
C GLU A 79 -9.04 12.89 -16.23
N LYS A 80 -9.96 12.38 -15.40
CA LYS A 80 -11.40 12.67 -15.48
C LYS A 80 -11.75 14.10 -15.04
N LYS A 81 -11.03 14.64 -14.05
CA LYS A 81 -11.23 16.02 -13.58
C LYS A 81 -10.58 17.02 -14.54
N ALA A 82 -9.43 16.66 -15.11
CA ALA A 82 -8.81 17.41 -16.18
C ALA A 82 -9.70 17.48 -17.43
N GLU A 83 -10.38 16.40 -17.80
CA GLU A 83 -11.34 16.39 -18.90
C GLU A 83 -12.56 17.28 -18.64
N ALA A 84 -13.10 17.25 -17.40
CA ALA A 84 -14.15 18.18 -16.98
C ALA A 84 -13.67 19.65 -17.03
N PHE A 85 -12.41 19.92 -16.66
CA PHE A 85 -11.82 21.25 -16.76
C PHE A 85 -11.55 21.68 -18.21
N ARG A 86 -11.15 20.76 -19.11
CA ARG A 86 -11.07 21.01 -20.56
C ARG A 86 -12.43 21.38 -21.13
N ALA A 87 -13.48 20.63 -20.77
CA ALA A 87 -14.85 20.90 -21.20
C ALA A 87 -15.34 22.27 -20.69
N TYR A 88 -15.02 22.63 -19.44
CA TYR A 88 -15.31 23.94 -18.86
C TYR A 88 -14.59 25.08 -19.58
N ARG A 89 -13.29 24.92 -19.88
CA ARG A 89 -12.49 25.90 -20.61
C ARG A 89 -12.94 26.04 -22.07
N ALA A 90 -13.35 24.94 -22.71
CA ALA A 90 -13.87 24.91 -24.07
C ALA A 90 -15.29 25.53 -24.18
N ALA A 91 -16.08 25.47 -23.12
CA ALA A 91 -17.41 26.10 -23.03
C ALA A 91 -17.37 27.62 -22.77
N GLY A 92 -16.20 28.26 -22.93
CA GLY A 92 -16.07 29.72 -22.92
C GLY A 92 -15.97 30.37 -21.54
N GLY A 93 -15.80 29.62 -20.45
CA GLY A 93 -15.47 30.17 -19.12
C GLY A 93 -16.41 31.28 -18.61
N ALA A 94 -17.66 31.31 -19.08
CA ALA A 94 -18.57 32.45 -18.93
C ALA A 94 -19.87 32.12 -18.17
N ALA A 95 -19.93 30.98 -17.47
CA ALA A 95 -21.05 30.65 -16.60
C ALA A 95 -20.55 30.44 -15.17
N GLY A 96 -20.74 31.47 -14.36
CA GLY A 96 -20.52 31.59 -12.91
C GLY A 96 -20.02 30.34 -12.17
N GLY A 97 -18.79 30.43 -11.68
CA GLY A 97 -18.21 29.51 -10.70
C GLY A 97 -17.26 28.51 -11.33
N MET A 98 -16.03 28.46 -10.81
CA MET A 98 -15.12 27.35 -11.09
C MET A 98 -15.82 26.06 -10.62
N PRO A 99 -15.79 24.94 -11.37
CA PRO A 99 -16.45 23.69 -10.97
C PRO A 99 -15.89 23.08 -9.67
N PHE A 100 -14.87 23.71 -9.09
CA PHE A 100 -14.24 23.38 -7.81
C PHE A 100 -14.24 24.57 -6.83
N GLY A 101 -15.21 25.47 -6.98
CA GLY A 101 -15.35 26.68 -6.17
C GLY A 101 -15.84 26.39 -4.76
N GLY A 102 -14.90 26.08 -3.86
CA GLY A 102 -15.09 26.10 -2.41
C GLY A 102 -13.83 26.62 -1.73
N ALA A 103 -13.83 27.92 -1.45
CA ALA A 103 -12.98 28.66 -0.51
C ALA A 103 -11.45 28.66 -0.71
N GLU A 104 -10.97 29.88 -0.98
CA GLU A 104 -9.71 30.46 -0.51
C GLU A 104 -8.40 29.96 -1.13
N GLY A 105 -7.51 30.92 -1.36
CA GLY A 105 -6.25 30.72 -2.06
C GLY A 105 -5.42 29.65 -1.38
N VAL A 106 -5.31 28.50 -2.04
CA VAL A 106 -4.42 27.41 -1.62
C VAL A 106 -3.01 27.85 -1.98
N ASP A 107 -2.35 28.48 -1.03
CA ASP A 107 -0.92 28.74 -1.07
C ASP A 107 -0.21 27.38 -1.17
N LEU A 108 0.76 27.22 -2.08
CA LEU A 108 1.47 25.95 -2.26
C LEU A 108 2.16 25.49 -0.97
N GLY A 109 2.36 26.39 0.01
CA GLY A 109 2.81 26.06 1.36
C GLY A 109 1.78 25.33 2.22
N ASP A 110 0.48 25.64 2.10
CA ASP A 110 -0.59 25.03 2.89
C ASP A 110 -1.05 23.68 2.31
N LEU A 111 -0.98 23.51 0.99
CA LEU A 111 -1.14 22.17 0.39
C LEU A 111 0.02 21.24 0.76
N PHE A 112 1.23 21.78 0.96
CA PHE A 112 2.36 21.03 1.49
C PHE A 112 2.17 20.67 2.98
N GLY A 113 1.52 21.55 3.75
CA GLY A 113 1.18 21.32 5.16
C GLY A 113 0.00 20.36 5.37
N GLU A 114 -0.99 20.34 4.50
CA GLU A 114 -2.16 19.47 4.63
C GLU A 114 -1.88 18.05 4.12
N ILE A 115 -0.96 17.90 3.16
CA ILE A 115 -0.43 16.60 2.74
C ILE A 115 0.65 16.07 3.71
N PHE A 116 1.45 16.94 4.38
CA PHE A 116 2.61 16.50 5.18
C PHE A 116 2.69 16.92 6.67
N GLY A 117 1.77 17.70 7.25
CA GLY A 117 1.78 17.92 8.69
C GLY A 117 0.88 18.99 9.29
N SER A 118 -0.21 18.55 9.95
CA SER A 118 -0.32 18.79 11.39
C SER A 118 -1.25 17.85 12.17
N PRO A 119 -0.95 17.62 13.47
CA PRO A 119 -1.37 16.47 14.25
C PRO A 119 -2.37 16.88 15.33
N ARG A 120 -3.65 16.52 15.19
CA ARG A 120 -4.54 16.40 16.35
C ARG A 120 -5.82 15.65 16.00
N GLY A 121 -5.94 14.42 16.53
CA GLY A 121 -7.26 13.90 16.86
C GLY A 121 -7.64 12.48 16.44
N ARG A 122 -6.72 11.51 16.32
CA ARG A 122 -7.12 10.11 16.60
C ARG A 122 -5.93 9.26 17.06
N ALA A 123 -5.93 8.95 18.35
CA ALA A 123 -4.97 8.07 18.96
C ALA A 123 -5.06 6.66 18.36
N GLY A 124 -3.90 6.12 17.95
CA GLY A 124 -3.67 4.69 17.83
C GLY A 124 -3.49 4.13 16.41
N ARG A 125 -2.38 4.47 15.73
CA ARG A 125 -1.35 3.54 15.21
C ARG A 125 -0.47 4.26 14.16
N SER A 126 0.82 4.16 14.37
CA SER A 126 1.96 4.80 13.69
C SER A 126 2.05 4.59 12.16
N GLY A 127 2.30 5.70 11.44
CA GLY A 127 3.17 5.78 10.25
C GLY A 127 2.51 5.76 8.86
N PHE A 128 2.68 6.86 8.10
CA PHE A 128 2.40 7.11 6.67
C PHE A 128 0.97 7.55 6.28
N PRO A 129 0.76 8.75 5.70
CA PRO A 129 -0.46 9.11 5.01
C PRO A 129 -0.26 8.96 3.49
N PHE A 130 -0.53 7.76 2.97
CA PHE A 130 -0.89 7.59 1.56
C PHE A 130 -2.39 7.31 1.52
N ASP A 131 -3.22 8.36 1.58
CA ASP A 131 -4.61 8.27 1.14
C ASP A 131 -4.63 8.47 -0.38
N PHE A 132 -4.23 7.40 -1.07
CA PHE A 132 -4.28 7.25 -2.51
C PHE A 132 -5.70 6.82 -2.91
N GLU A 133 -6.65 7.74 -2.78
CA GLU A 133 -8.03 7.53 -3.19
C GLU A 133 -8.20 8.05 -4.64
N GLY A 134 -7.61 7.34 -5.62
CA GLY A 134 -7.60 7.88 -6.98
C GLY A 134 -6.98 7.08 -8.13
N PHE A 135 -6.56 5.83 -8.03
CA PHE A 135 -6.25 5.04 -9.24
C PHE A 135 -6.74 3.60 -9.11
N GLY A 136 -7.74 3.26 -9.92
CA GLY A 136 -8.22 1.90 -10.18
C GLY A 136 -7.22 1.10 -11.03
N GLY A 137 -6.01 0.91 -10.51
CA GLY A 137 -5.12 -0.17 -10.93
C GLY A 137 -5.41 -1.36 -10.03
N GLU A 138 -5.94 -2.43 -10.61
CA GLU A 138 -6.20 -3.69 -9.92
C GLU A 138 -4.96 -4.10 -9.10
N PRO A 139 -5.06 -4.24 -7.76
CA PRO A 139 -3.90 -4.58 -6.94
C PRO A 139 -3.38 -5.94 -7.39
N GLN A 140 -2.25 -5.94 -8.11
CA GLN A 140 -1.49 -7.16 -8.37
C GLN A 140 -1.22 -7.80 -7.00
N PRO A 141 -1.65 -9.05 -6.75
CA PRO A 141 -1.48 -9.68 -5.46
C PRO A 141 0.01 -9.75 -5.17
N ARG A 142 0.49 -8.93 -4.23
CA ARG A 142 1.84 -9.07 -3.69
C ARG A 142 1.93 -10.50 -3.19
N VAL A 143 2.83 -11.28 -3.76
CA VAL A 143 3.17 -12.62 -3.26
C VAL A 143 3.79 -12.41 -1.89
N THR A 144 2.97 -12.39 -0.85
CA THR A 144 3.42 -12.34 0.53
C THR A 144 4.22 -13.60 0.77
N ARG A 145 5.49 -13.44 1.18
CA ARG A 145 6.30 -14.57 1.61
C ARG A 145 5.57 -15.22 2.78
N GLY A 146 5.33 -16.52 2.67
CA GLY A 146 4.74 -17.28 3.77
C GLY A 146 5.67 -17.27 4.99
N GLU A 147 5.06 -17.41 6.16
CA GLU A 147 5.76 -17.35 7.45
C GLU A 147 6.79 -18.48 7.60
N ASP A 148 7.91 -18.19 8.27
CA ASP A 148 8.93 -19.19 8.56
C ASP A 148 8.47 -20.12 9.69
N LEU A 149 8.43 -21.43 9.42
CA LEU A 149 8.11 -22.45 10.43
C LEU A 149 9.40 -22.90 11.13
N THR A 150 9.40 -22.87 12.46
CA THR A 150 10.54 -23.32 13.28
C THR A 150 10.18 -24.61 14.02
N ALA A 151 10.88 -25.70 13.72
CA ALA A 151 10.77 -26.97 14.44
C ALA A 151 11.99 -27.16 15.36
N LYS A 152 11.76 -27.57 16.61
CA LYS A 152 12.82 -27.93 17.55
C LYS A 152 13.03 -29.44 17.49
N THR A 153 14.27 -29.89 17.56
CA THR A 153 14.63 -31.31 17.60
C THR A 153 15.80 -31.53 18.54
N THR A 154 15.69 -32.59 19.32
CA THR A 154 16.73 -33.03 20.23
C THR A 154 17.58 -34.08 19.51
N LEU A 155 18.88 -33.83 19.44
CA LEU A 155 19.89 -34.76 18.90
C LEU A 155 20.75 -35.28 20.05
N THR A 156 21.25 -36.50 19.89
CA THR A 156 22.31 -37.02 20.77
C THR A 156 23.67 -36.43 20.38
N LEU A 157 24.62 -36.41 21.32
CA LEU A 157 25.96 -35.87 21.08
C LEU A 157 26.67 -36.60 19.92
N GLY A 158 26.53 -37.93 19.83
CA GLY A 158 27.12 -38.72 18.75
C GLY A 158 26.53 -38.37 17.38
N GLU A 159 25.21 -38.20 17.30
CA GLU A 159 24.51 -37.77 16.07
C GLU A 159 24.91 -36.34 15.66
N ALA A 160 25.16 -35.44 16.62
CA ALA A 160 25.58 -34.07 16.36
C ALA A 160 27.01 -33.98 15.80
N VAL A 161 27.90 -34.87 16.22
CA VAL A 161 29.31 -34.91 15.75
C VAL A 161 29.43 -35.56 14.38
N LEU A 162 28.72 -36.68 14.15
CA LEU A 162 28.81 -37.45 12.90
C LEU A 162 27.93 -36.88 11.77
N GLY A 163 26.90 -36.10 12.11
CA GLY A 163 25.85 -35.69 11.18
C GLY A 163 24.84 -36.82 10.98
N THR A 164 23.56 -36.47 10.81
CA THR A 164 22.47 -37.45 10.70
C THR A 164 21.34 -36.91 9.82
N GLU A 165 20.58 -37.82 9.22
CA GLU A 165 19.32 -37.51 8.53
C GLU A 165 18.16 -37.74 9.49
N ARG A 166 17.41 -36.67 9.80
CA ARG A 166 16.23 -36.74 10.69
C ARG A 166 14.97 -36.38 9.91
N SER A 167 13.94 -37.22 10.02
CA SER A 167 12.60 -36.89 9.54
C SER A 167 11.83 -36.14 10.62
N LEU A 168 11.43 -34.91 10.33
CA LEU A 168 10.61 -34.08 11.22
C LEU A 168 9.19 -33.99 10.67
N ILE A 169 8.21 -34.08 11.56
CA ILE A 169 6.81 -33.80 11.21
C ILE A 169 6.59 -32.31 11.46
N VAL A 170 6.36 -31.57 10.39
CA VAL A 170 6.08 -30.13 10.44
C VAL A 170 4.62 -29.94 10.10
N ASN A 171 3.90 -29.21 10.96
CA ASN A 171 2.53 -28.80 10.70
C ASN A 171 2.57 -27.49 9.91
N ARG A 172 2.20 -27.55 8.64
CA ARG A 172 2.09 -26.38 7.76
C ARG A 172 0.62 -26.08 7.52
N PRO A 173 0.19 -24.81 7.47
CA PRO A 173 -1.11 -24.48 6.91
C PRO A 173 -1.10 -24.80 5.41
N GLY A 174 -1.72 -25.92 5.04
CA GLY A 174 -2.00 -26.31 3.66
C GLY A 174 -3.23 -25.58 3.11
N ARG A 175 -3.36 -25.51 1.78
CA ARG A 175 -4.56 -24.95 1.15
C ARG A 175 -5.73 -25.91 1.35
N CYS A 176 -6.87 -25.41 1.79
CA CYS A 176 -8.05 -26.25 1.91
C CYS A 176 -8.47 -26.76 0.52
N GLN A 177 -8.48 -28.09 0.31
CA GLN A 177 -8.79 -28.68 -0.99
C GLN A 177 -10.21 -28.36 -1.49
N LYS A 178 -11.17 -28.15 -0.58
CA LYS A 178 -12.57 -27.88 -0.94
C LYS A 178 -12.83 -26.45 -1.41
N CYS A 179 -12.13 -25.45 -0.88
CA CYS A 179 -12.30 -24.05 -1.27
C CYS A 179 -11.06 -23.48 -2.00
N GLN A 180 -10.04 -24.30 -2.22
CA GLN A 180 -8.77 -23.94 -2.89
C GLN A 180 -8.10 -22.66 -2.33
N GLY A 181 -8.29 -22.38 -1.03
CA GLY A 181 -7.75 -21.18 -0.39
C GLY A 181 -8.68 -19.97 -0.39
N GLN A 182 -9.87 -20.04 -0.98
CA GLN A 182 -10.83 -18.92 -1.03
C GLN A 182 -11.55 -18.68 0.30
N GLY A 183 -11.58 -19.67 1.20
CA GLY A 183 -12.28 -19.58 2.49
C GLY A 183 -13.81 -19.62 2.39
N THR A 184 -14.37 -19.29 1.23
CA THR A 184 -15.80 -19.29 0.93
C THR A 184 -16.14 -20.23 -0.23
N PHE A 185 -17.39 -20.64 -0.31
CA PHE A 185 -17.95 -21.44 -1.39
C PHE A 185 -19.08 -20.67 -2.07
N GLY A 186 -19.07 -20.65 -3.40
CA GLY A 186 -20.14 -20.07 -4.21
C GLY A 186 -19.99 -18.58 -4.56
N PRO A 187 -20.95 -18.05 -5.33
CA PRO A 187 -20.92 -16.67 -5.80
C PRO A 187 -21.06 -15.70 -4.62
N VAL A 188 -20.20 -14.69 -4.61
CA VAL A 188 -20.21 -13.67 -3.58
C VAL A 188 -21.43 -12.77 -3.79
N SER A 189 -22.45 -12.94 -2.94
CA SER A 189 -23.69 -12.17 -3.00
C SER A 189 -23.63 -10.95 -2.08
N THR A 190 -24.38 -9.90 -2.40
CA THR A 190 -24.53 -8.75 -1.51
C THR A 190 -25.23 -9.17 -0.23
N CYS A 191 -24.69 -8.76 0.92
CA CYS A 191 -25.26 -9.13 2.21
C CYS A 191 -26.70 -8.57 2.33
N PRO A 192 -27.72 -9.41 2.54
CA PRO A 192 -29.12 -8.97 2.60
C PRO A 192 -29.40 -8.06 3.80
N THR A 193 -28.61 -8.18 4.88
CA THR A 193 -28.81 -7.42 6.12
C THR A 193 -28.30 -5.98 6.05
N CYS A 194 -27.25 -5.71 5.27
CA CYS A 194 -26.68 -4.36 5.12
C CYS A 194 -26.76 -3.79 3.70
N GLY A 195 -27.29 -4.55 2.74
CA GLY A 195 -27.40 -4.12 1.35
C GLY A 195 -26.05 -3.79 0.69
N GLY A 196 -24.96 -4.40 1.15
CA GLY A 196 -23.60 -4.10 0.65
C GLY A 196 -22.83 -3.06 1.46
N SER A 197 -23.47 -2.33 2.38
CA SER A 197 -22.82 -1.22 3.13
C SER A 197 -21.88 -1.68 4.25
N GLY A 198 -21.92 -2.96 4.64
CA GLY A 198 -21.10 -3.52 5.73
C GLY A 198 -21.47 -3.03 7.13
N ARG A 199 -22.40 -2.07 7.24
CA ARG A 199 -22.82 -1.46 8.51
C ARG A 199 -24.33 -1.46 8.61
N THR A 200 -24.83 -1.68 9.83
CA THR A 200 -26.25 -1.58 10.15
C THR A 200 -26.43 -0.38 11.08
N ARG A 201 -27.42 0.46 10.78
CA ARG A 201 -27.80 1.55 11.68
C ARG A 201 -28.59 0.94 12.82
N SER A 202 -28.05 1.03 14.03
CA SER A 202 -28.70 0.54 15.24
C SER A 202 -28.74 1.68 16.24
N GLY A 203 -29.92 2.02 16.73
CA GLY A 203 -30.13 3.15 17.63
C GLY A 203 -31.61 3.46 17.72
N PHE A 204 -32.02 4.01 18.85
CA PHE A 204 -33.41 4.36 19.12
C PHE A 204 -33.55 5.89 19.11
N GLY A 205 -34.51 6.40 18.36
CA GLY A 205 -34.73 7.85 18.21
C GLY A 205 -33.66 8.55 17.34
N PRO A 206 -33.38 9.85 17.56
CA PRO A 206 -32.51 10.65 16.69
C PRO A 206 -31.02 10.28 16.76
N LEU A 207 -30.62 9.41 17.70
CA LEU A 207 -29.26 8.93 17.87
C LEU A 207 -29.10 7.55 17.21
N GLN A 208 -28.78 7.52 15.92
CA GLN A 208 -28.42 6.30 15.20
C GLN A 208 -26.90 6.06 15.28
N VAL A 209 -26.47 4.92 15.82
CA VAL A 209 -25.07 4.51 15.79
C VAL A 209 -24.84 3.46 14.71
N ASN A 210 -23.81 3.68 13.90
CA ASN A 210 -23.39 2.68 12.92
C ASN A 210 -22.68 1.54 13.65
N ARG A 211 -23.26 0.34 13.60
CA ARG A 211 -22.62 -0.90 14.05
C ARG A 211 -22.17 -1.69 12.84
N THR A 212 -21.10 -2.48 12.98
CA THR A 212 -20.68 -3.44 11.96
C THR A 212 -21.78 -4.47 11.77
N CYS A 213 -22.12 -4.78 10.51
CA CYS A 213 -23.15 -5.77 10.22
C CYS A 213 -22.74 -7.14 10.78
N PRO A 214 -23.57 -7.79 11.62
CA PRO A 214 -23.21 -9.06 12.26
C PRO A 214 -23.13 -10.21 11.25
N THR A 215 -23.88 -10.13 10.14
CA THR A 215 -23.95 -11.18 9.12
C THR A 215 -22.71 -11.24 8.23
N CYS A 216 -22.13 -10.08 7.88
CA CYS A 216 -20.98 -10.01 6.97
C CYS A 216 -19.69 -9.53 7.65
N GLY A 217 -19.72 -9.22 8.95
CA GLY A 217 -18.56 -8.75 9.71
C GLY A 217 -17.95 -7.44 9.17
N GLY A 218 -18.74 -6.61 8.48
CA GLY A 218 -18.23 -5.39 7.82
C GLY A 218 -17.90 -5.52 6.33
N SER A 219 -17.83 -6.73 5.77
CA SER A 219 -17.41 -6.93 4.37
C SER A 219 -18.44 -6.51 3.30
N GLY A 220 -19.70 -6.28 3.68
CA GLY A 220 -20.80 -5.99 2.76
C GLY A 220 -21.23 -7.17 1.88
N LYS A 221 -20.47 -8.27 1.91
CA LYS A 221 -20.65 -9.44 1.05
C LYS A 221 -20.96 -10.67 1.88
N ALA A 222 -21.98 -11.42 1.48
CA ALA A 222 -22.35 -12.70 2.07
C ALA A 222 -21.97 -13.80 1.07
N ALA A 223 -20.94 -14.56 1.41
CA ALA A 223 -20.60 -15.80 0.74
C ALA A 223 -20.74 -16.94 1.74
N GLN A 224 -21.06 -18.15 1.27
CA GLN A 224 -21.14 -19.29 2.18
C GLN A 224 -19.74 -19.62 2.68
N ILE A 225 -19.57 -19.66 4.00
CA ILE A 225 -18.30 -20.00 4.62
C ILE A 225 -18.01 -21.48 4.33
N CYS A 226 -16.77 -21.81 3.97
CA CYS A 226 -16.41 -23.21 3.72
C CYS A 226 -16.51 -24.00 5.04
N PRO A 227 -17.33 -25.07 5.12
CA PRO A 227 -17.53 -25.81 6.37
C PRO A 227 -16.29 -26.59 6.81
N ASN A 228 -15.32 -26.80 5.90
CA ASN A 228 -14.11 -27.56 6.19
C ASN A 228 -13.03 -26.68 6.85
N CYS A 229 -12.85 -25.44 6.38
CA CYS A 229 -11.84 -24.52 6.93
C CYS A 229 -12.43 -23.37 7.77
N GLY A 230 -13.75 -23.35 7.97
CA GLY A 230 -14.43 -22.32 8.77
C GLY A 230 -14.25 -20.88 8.26
N GLY A 231 -13.87 -20.68 6.99
CA GLY A 231 -13.59 -19.35 6.44
C GLY A 231 -12.11 -19.00 6.29
N GLU A 232 -11.19 -19.77 6.89
CA GLU A 232 -9.76 -19.42 6.89
C GLU A 232 -9.04 -19.73 5.56
N GLY A 233 -9.63 -20.59 4.72
CA GLY A 233 -9.04 -21.04 3.46
C GLY A 233 -7.86 -22.01 3.62
N ARG A 234 -7.40 -22.24 4.84
CA ARG A 234 -6.23 -23.06 5.18
C ARG A 234 -6.62 -24.16 6.16
N LEU A 235 -5.91 -25.28 6.09
CA LEU A 235 -6.07 -26.39 7.02
C LEU A 235 -4.69 -26.88 7.47
N PRO A 236 -4.52 -27.29 8.74
CA PRO A 236 -3.26 -27.85 9.20
C PRO A 236 -3.00 -29.17 8.47
N GLU A 237 -1.90 -29.22 7.73
CA GLU A 237 -1.41 -30.40 7.02
C GLU A 237 -0.05 -30.78 7.61
N SER A 238 0.05 -32.01 8.11
CA SER A 238 1.27 -32.56 8.67
C SER A 238 2.12 -33.19 7.57
N GLN A 239 3.25 -32.56 7.25
CA GLN A 239 4.18 -33.05 6.24
C GLN A 239 5.45 -33.57 6.91
N ARG A 240 5.93 -34.74 6.46
CA ARG A 240 7.21 -35.30 6.87
C ARG A 240 8.31 -34.66 6.01
N VAL A 241 9.18 -33.88 6.64
CA VAL A 241 10.33 -33.24 6.00
C VAL A 241 11.60 -33.92 6.48
N THR A 242 12.37 -34.47 5.55
CA THR A 242 13.69 -35.04 5.86
C THR A 242 14.74 -33.94 5.81
N VAL A 243 15.43 -33.72 6.94
CA VAL A 243 16.45 -32.70 7.09
C VAL A 243 17.80 -33.37 7.29
N LYS A 244 18.78 -33.02 6.44
CA LYS A 244 20.18 -33.43 6.60
C LYS A 244 20.88 -32.46 7.54
N ILE A 245 21.35 -32.95 8.67
CA ILE A 245 22.03 -32.13 9.69
C ILE A 245 23.54 -32.32 9.50
N PRO A 246 24.29 -31.25 9.21
CA PRO A 246 25.73 -31.35 9.01
C PRO A 246 26.45 -31.78 10.30
N PRO A 247 27.62 -32.43 10.20
CA PRO A 247 28.44 -32.76 11.36
C PRO A 247 28.93 -31.49 12.07
N GLY A 248 29.09 -31.56 13.39
CA GLY A 248 29.65 -30.48 14.21
C GLY A 248 28.67 -29.39 14.62
N VAL A 249 27.36 -29.70 14.69
CA VAL A 249 26.35 -28.73 15.14
C VAL A 249 26.39 -28.51 16.65
N GLN A 250 26.28 -27.25 17.08
CA GLN A 250 26.19 -26.86 18.49
C GLN A 250 24.73 -26.62 18.91
N THR A 251 24.46 -26.67 20.23
CA THR A 251 23.15 -26.33 20.79
C THR A 251 22.71 -24.94 20.36
N GLY A 252 21.54 -24.84 19.73
CA GLY A 252 21.00 -23.58 19.21
C GLY A 252 21.35 -23.28 17.75
N SER A 253 22.11 -24.14 17.07
CA SER A 253 22.34 -24.05 15.63
C SER A 253 21.02 -24.15 14.85
N LYS A 254 20.88 -23.34 13.80
CA LYS A 254 19.69 -23.31 12.94
C LYS A 254 20.05 -23.81 11.55
N VAL A 255 19.33 -24.82 11.07
CA VAL A 255 19.44 -25.33 9.70
C VAL A 255 18.22 -24.88 8.92
N ARG A 256 18.45 -24.16 7.81
CA ARG A 256 17.36 -23.67 6.95
C ARG A 256 17.06 -24.70 5.87
N VAL A 257 15.79 -25.08 5.77
CA VAL A 257 15.28 -25.90 4.66
C VAL A 257 14.42 -25.00 3.77
N ALA A 258 14.87 -24.77 2.53
CA ALA A 258 14.16 -23.91 1.59
C ALA A 258 12.87 -24.58 1.08
N GLY A 259 11.81 -23.79 0.86
CA GLY A 259 10.56 -24.26 0.25
C GLY A 259 9.57 -24.95 1.20
N GLN A 260 9.95 -25.17 2.46
CA GLN A 260 9.15 -25.89 3.47
C GLN A 260 8.52 -24.96 4.55
N GLY A 261 8.53 -23.63 4.34
CA GLY A 261 7.82 -22.66 5.20
C GLY A 261 6.31 -22.63 4.92
N ALA A 262 5.54 -21.76 5.56
CA ALA A 262 4.10 -21.63 5.29
C ALA A 262 3.81 -21.14 3.84
N ALA A 263 2.63 -21.44 3.30
CA ALA A 263 2.15 -20.93 2.00
C ALA A 263 1.10 -19.82 2.19
#